data_AF-A0A0F8X5G0-F1
#
_entry.id   AF-A0A0F8X5G0-F1
#
_cell.length_a   1.000
_cell.length_b   1.000
_cell.length_c   1.000
_cell.angle_alpha   90.00
_cell.angle_beta   90.00
_cell.angle_gamma   90.00
#
_symmetry.space_group_name_H-M   'P 1'
#
loop_
_entity.id
_entity.type
_entity.pdbx_description
1 polymer ?
#
loop_
_entity_poly.entity_id
_entity_poly.type
_entity_poly.pdbx_seq_one_letter_code
_entity_poly.pdbx_strand_id
1 'polypeptide(L)'
;MSYQITTDSTLSPPNAPALIAFMESFYRTSDTEALHDQYVASFTNDATLIMGPKTARGEDEIRSLRHGLWTHVANRKHFPTRIFFGAANELMLYGTVRVVFDEQRELKMKFYQVYLDPSVQSGKK
;
A
#
# COMPACT_ATOMS: atom_id res chain seq x y z
N MET A 1 2.83 -4.19 -16.28
CA MET A 1 3.01 -2.73 -16.09
C MET A 1 3.87 -2.52 -14.85
N SER A 2 4.99 -1.83 -15.02
CA SER A 2 5.83 -1.28 -13.94
C SER A 2 5.23 0.03 -13.46
N TYR A 3 5.39 0.35 -12.19
CA TYR A 3 5.03 1.67 -11.69
C TYR A 3 6.23 2.60 -11.93
N GLN A 4 5.98 3.86 -12.30
CA GLN A 4 7.07 4.84 -12.46
C GLN A 4 7.22 5.62 -11.16
N ILE A 5 7.76 4.96 -10.14
CA ILE A 5 7.97 5.56 -8.83
C ILE A 5 9.33 6.26 -8.82
N THR A 6 9.31 7.58 -8.64
CA THR A 6 10.52 8.41 -8.56
C THR A 6 11.01 8.53 -7.13
N THR A 7 12.33 8.65 -6.95
CA THR A 7 12.98 8.95 -5.67
C THR A 7 14.06 10.01 -5.86
N ASP A 8 14.49 10.65 -4.77
CA ASP A 8 15.73 11.44 -4.77
C ASP A 8 16.90 10.51 -4.44
N SER A 9 17.82 10.32 -5.39
CA SER A 9 18.96 9.39 -5.23
C SER A 9 19.93 9.84 -4.13
N THR A 10 20.00 11.14 -3.82
CA THR A 10 20.88 11.67 -2.77
C THR A 10 20.36 11.39 -1.36
N LEU A 11 19.05 11.15 -1.23
CA LEU A 11 18.37 10.84 0.02
C LEU A 11 17.93 9.37 0.11
N SER A 12 18.22 8.58 -0.93
CA SER A 12 17.83 7.16 -0.98
C SER A 12 18.74 6.31 -0.10
N PRO A 13 18.21 5.53 0.84
CA PRO A 13 19.02 4.61 1.63
C PRO A 13 19.54 3.45 0.77
N PRO A 14 20.57 2.71 1.23
CA PRO A 14 21.16 1.60 0.46
C PRO A 14 20.16 0.52 0.04
N ASN A 15 19.10 0.29 0.84
CA ASN A 15 18.03 -0.67 0.56
C ASN A 15 16.88 -0.10 -0.29
N ALA A 16 16.96 1.13 -0.80
CA ALA A 16 15.91 1.76 -1.60
C ALA A 16 15.38 0.88 -2.76
N PRO A 17 16.21 0.16 -3.54
CA PRO A 17 15.70 -0.71 -4.60
C PRO A 17 14.74 -1.80 -4.10
N ALA A 18 15.02 -2.39 -2.93
CA ALA A 18 14.15 -3.40 -2.32
C ALA A 18 12.83 -2.80 -1.83
N LEU A 19 12.87 -1.59 -1.26
CA LEU A 19 11.68 -0.87 -0.83
C LEU A 19 10.79 -0.47 -2.00
N ILE A 20 11.37 -0.01 -3.11
CA ILE A 20 10.64 0.31 -4.34
C ILE A 20 9.96 -0.96 -4.88
N ALA A 21 10.69 -2.08 -5.00
CA ALA A 21 10.14 -3.34 -5.47
C ALA A 21 8.98 -3.84 -4.58
N PHE A 22 9.12 -3.70 -3.26
CA PHE A 22 8.04 -4.00 -2.32
C PHE A 22 6.81 -3.12 -2.56
N MET A 23 6.97 -1.80 -2.71
CA MET A 23 5.87 -0.88 -3.03
C MET A 23 5.16 -1.28 -4.33
N GLU A 24 5.91 -1.59 -5.39
CA GLU A 24 5.32 -2.04 -6.65
C GLU A 24 4.50 -3.34 -6.50
N SER A 25 5.01 -4.30 -5.72
CA SER A 25 4.28 -5.53 -5.41
C SER A 25 3.03 -5.25 -4.59
N PHE A 26 3.17 -4.47 -3.51
CA PHE A 26 2.08 -4.10 -2.60
C PHE A 26 0.91 -3.44 -3.33
N TYR A 27 1.17 -2.48 -4.22
CA TYR A 27 0.10 -1.80 -4.96
C TYR A 27 -0.51 -2.66 -6.05
N ARG A 28 0.26 -3.58 -6.67
CA ARG A 28 -0.29 -4.57 -7.61
C ARG A 28 -1.29 -5.50 -6.91
N THR A 29 -0.92 -5.98 -5.72
CA THR A 29 -1.80 -6.76 -4.84
C THR A 29 -3.00 -5.92 -4.38
N SER A 30 -2.76 -4.67 -3.98
CA SER A 30 -3.83 -3.77 -3.54
C SER A 30 -4.86 -3.49 -4.64
N ASP A 31 -4.46 -3.42 -5.90
CA ASP A 31 -5.33 -3.24 -7.08
C ASP A 31 -6.19 -4.47 -7.42
N THR A 32 -6.00 -5.61 -6.76
CA THR A 32 -6.68 -6.86 -7.10
C THR A 32 -7.57 -7.33 -5.94
N GLU A 33 -8.87 -7.51 -6.20
CA GLU A 33 -9.86 -7.91 -5.20
C GLU A 33 -9.54 -9.29 -4.61
N ALA A 34 -9.34 -10.29 -5.49
CA ALA A 34 -9.10 -11.68 -5.10
C ALA A 34 -7.82 -11.93 -4.27
N LEU A 35 -6.98 -10.92 -4.05
CA LEU A 35 -5.69 -11.05 -3.35
C LEU A 35 -5.73 -10.50 -1.92
N HIS A 36 -6.85 -10.68 -1.20
CA HIS A 36 -6.99 -10.22 0.19
C HIS A 36 -5.91 -10.83 1.11
N ASP A 37 -5.66 -12.13 1.01
CA ASP A 37 -4.67 -12.82 1.87
C ASP A 37 -3.25 -12.32 1.61
N GLN A 38 -2.89 -12.10 0.35
CA GLN A 38 -1.57 -11.58 -0.03
C GLN A 38 -1.40 -10.12 0.40
N TYR A 39 -2.48 -9.34 0.36
CA TYR A 39 -2.47 -7.97 0.90
C TYR A 39 -2.18 -8.00 2.40
N VAL A 40 -2.88 -8.84 3.14
CA VAL A 40 -2.72 -9.00 4.59
C VAL A 40 -1.31 -9.51 4.95
N ALA A 41 -0.75 -10.43 4.16
CA ALA A 41 0.61 -10.94 4.34
C ALA A 41 1.73 -9.90 4.11
N SER A 42 1.39 -8.70 3.62
CA SER A 42 2.33 -7.58 3.49
C SER A 42 2.52 -6.79 4.80
N PHE A 43 1.83 -7.19 5.87
CA PHE A 43 1.88 -6.56 7.19
C PHE A 43 2.51 -7.52 8.22
N THR A 44 3.09 -6.98 9.30
CA THR A 44 3.44 -7.79 10.47
C THR A 44 2.18 -8.20 11.23
N ASN A 45 2.27 -9.28 12.02
CA ASN A 45 1.12 -9.82 12.77
C ASN A 45 0.48 -8.80 13.73
N ASP A 46 1.27 -7.82 14.19
CA ASP A 46 0.90 -6.75 15.12
C ASP A 46 0.79 -5.37 14.45
N ALA A 47 0.84 -5.31 13.12
CA ALA A 47 0.82 -4.06 12.38
C ALA A 47 -0.43 -3.22 12.70
N THR A 48 -0.27 -1.90 12.66
CA THR A 48 -1.39 -0.97 12.73
C THR A 48 -1.57 -0.29 11.38
N LEU A 49 -2.73 -0.50 10.75
CA LEU A 49 -3.15 0.17 9.52
C LEU A 49 -4.13 1.29 9.85
N ILE A 50 -3.80 2.52 9.44
CA ILE A 50 -4.66 3.69 9.60
C ILE A 50 -5.00 4.22 8.20
N MET A 51 -6.30 4.36 7.90
CA MET A 51 -6.81 4.87 6.63
C MET A 51 -7.96 5.87 6.88
N GLY A 52 -7.61 7.16 6.90
CA GLY A 52 -8.55 8.22 7.28
C GLY A 52 -9.07 7.99 8.71
N PRO A 53 -10.38 7.90 8.95
CA PRO A 53 -10.94 7.63 10.28
C PRO A 53 -10.90 6.14 10.68
N LYS A 54 -10.52 5.23 9.77
CA LYS A 54 -10.50 3.79 10.03
C LYS A 54 -9.14 3.37 10.57
N THR A 55 -9.14 2.55 11.60
CA THR A 55 -7.94 1.92 12.19
C THR A 55 -8.18 0.42 12.30
N ALA A 56 -7.17 -0.37 11.96
CA ALA A 56 -7.14 -1.82 12.13
C ALA A 56 -5.79 -2.24 12.74
N ARG A 57 -5.83 -3.13 13.73
CA ARG A 57 -4.67 -3.63 14.46
C ARG A 57 -4.56 -5.14 14.35
N GLY A 58 -3.42 -5.60 13.86
CA GLY A 58 -3.14 -7.00 13.62
C GLY A 58 -3.89 -7.60 12.44
N GLU A 59 -3.57 -8.85 12.15
CA GLU A 59 -3.96 -9.53 10.90
C GLU A 59 -5.48 -9.56 10.68
N ASP A 60 -6.24 -9.95 11.69
CA ASP A 60 -7.69 -10.18 11.58
C ASP A 60 -8.48 -8.88 11.32
N GLU A 61 -8.10 -7.79 11.99
CA GLU A 61 -8.72 -6.48 11.77
C GLU A 61 -8.32 -5.91 10.41
N ILE A 62 -7.06 -6.08 9.98
CA ILE A 62 -6.58 -5.63 8.67
C ILE A 62 -7.31 -6.39 7.56
N ARG A 63 -7.50 -7.70 7.72
CA ARG A 63 -8.27 -8.56 6.81
C ARG A 63 -9.72 -8.10 6.71
N SER A 64 -10.39 -7.88 7.85
CA SER A 64 -11.76 -7.39 7.90
C SER A 64 -11.91 -6.02 7.22
N LEU A 65 -11.00 -5.09 7.52
CA LEU A 65 -10.94 -3.78 6.86
C LEU A 65 -10.74 -3.93 5.35
N ARG A 66 -9.83 -4.81 4.92
CA ARG A 66 -9.52 -5.05 3.51
C ARG A 66 -10.73 -5.56 2.72
N HIS A 67 -11.53 -6.48 3.27
CA HIS A 67 -12.78 -6.89 2.65
C HIS A 67 -13.77 -5.73 2.55
N GLY A 68 -13.93 -4.94 3.62
CA GLY A 68 -14.79 -3.75 3.61
C GLY A 68 -14.37 -2.66 2.62
N LEU A 69 -13.09 -2.58 2.24
CA LEU A 69 -12.59 -1.66 1.21
C LEU A 69 -12.92 -2.09 -0.23
N TRP A 70 -13.43 -3.30 -0.43
CA TRP A 70 -13.81 -3.84 -1.75
C TRP A 70 -15.31 -4.03 -1.94
N THR A 71 -16.13 -3.98 -0.88
CA THR A 71 -17.57 -4.29 -0.92
C THR A 71 -18.39 -3.57 -1.99
N HIS A 72 -17.99 -2.36 -2.41
CA HIS A 72 -18.69 -1.58 -3.43
C HIS A 72 -17.76 -1.15 -4.58
N VAL A 73 -16.61 -1.80 -4.72
CA VAL A 73 -15.55 -1.40 -5.66
C VAL A 73 -15.49 -2.40 -6.80
N ALA A 74 -15.99 -2.00 -7.96
CA ALA A 74 -15.86 -2.77 -9.19
C ALA A 74 -14.42 -2.82 -9.71
N ASN A 75 -13.67 -1.72 -9.58
CA ASN A 75 -12.28 -1.65 -10.02
C ASN A 75 -11.49 -0.62 -9.22
N ARG A 76 -10.23 -0.93 -8.92
CA ARG A 76 -9.29 0.03 -8.32
C ARG A 76 -7.94 -0.04 -9.02
N LYS A 77 -7.38 1.14 -9.31
CA LYS A 77 -6.04 1.26 -9.87
C LYS A 77 -5.24 2.38 -9.19
N HIS A 78 -4.15 2.01 -8.54
CA HIS A 78 -3.20 2.96 -8.00
C HIS A 78 -2.17 3.39 -9.05
N PHE A 79 -1.68 4.62 -8.89
CA PHE A 79 -0.61 5.24 -9.64
C PHE A 79 0.37 5.90 -8.65
N PRO A 80 1.17 5.11 -7.92
CA PRO A 80 2.25 5.62 -7.08
C PRO A 80 3.26 6.39 -7.94
N THR A 81 3.69 7.57 -7.47
CA THR A 81 4.50 8.50 -8.28
C THR A 81 5.83 8.84 -7.63
N ARG A 82 5.88 8.99 -6.31
CA ARG A 82 7.11 9.44 -5.63
C ARG A 82 7.25 8.88 -4.22
N ILE A 83 8.43 8.38 -3.89
CA ILE A 83 8.81 8.02 -2.52
C ILE A 83 9.72 9.10 -1.93
N PHE A 84 9.50 9.39 -0.66
CA PHE A 84 10.33 10.22 0.19
C PHE A 84 10.81 9.36 1.36
N PHE A 85 12.11 9.19 1.52
CA PHE A 85 12.69 8.38 2.59
C PHE A 85 12.87 9.23 3.85
N GLY A 86 12.36 8.73 4.99
CA GLY A 86 12.54 9.33 6.31
C GLY A 86 13.71 8.70 7.08
N ALA A 87 13.94 7.40 6.87
CA ALA A 87 15.03 6.63 7.43
C ALA A 87 15.28 5.37 6.58
N ALA A 88 16.18 4.47 7.03
CA ALA A 88 16.49 3.23 6.30
C ALA A 88 15.27 2.36 6.00
N ASN A 89 14.31 2.27 6.92
CA ASN A 89 13.07 1.51 6.77
C ASN A 89 11.85 2.38 7.04
N GLU A 90 11.89 3.64 6.63
CA GLU A 90 10.74 4.54 6.76
C GLU A 90 10.59 5.35 5.48
N LEU A 91 9.38 5.33 4.93
CA LEU A 91 9.09 6.07 3.71
C LEU A 91 7.67 6.63 3.70
N MET A 92 7.50 7.73 2.98
CA MET A 92 6.21 8.25 2.58
C MET A 92 6.07 8.13 1.05
N LEU A 93 4.96 7.58 0.60
CA LEU A 93 4.61 7.47 -0.80
C LEU A 93 3.52 8.48 -1.16
N TYR A 94 3.75 9.22 -2.25
CA TYR A 94 2.76 10.06 -2.91
C TYR A 94 2.29 9.40 -4.22
N GLY A 95 0.99 9.46 -4.48
CA GLY A 95 0.41 8.99 -5.72
C GLY A 95 -1.05 9.40 -5.91
N THR A 96 -1.69 8.77 -6.91
CA THR A 96 -3.13 8.87 -7.13
C THR A 96 -3.76 7.48 -7.19
N VAL A 97 -5.05 7.38 -6.89
CA VAL A 97 -5.83 6.16 -7.11
C VAL A 97 -7.11 6.50 -7.84
N ARG A 98 -7.47 5.65 -8.80
CA ARG A 98 -8.75 5.63 -9.49
C ARG A 98 -9.58 4.49 -8.91
N VAL A 99 -10.80 4.80 -8.49
CA VAL A 99 -11.75 3.82 -7.96
C VAL A 99 -13.02 3.93 -8.79
N VAL A 100 -13.47 2.80 -9.34
CA VAL A 100 -14.76 2.65 -9.99
C VAL A 100 -15.64 1.84 -9.04
N PHE A 101 -16.79 2.38 -8.70
CA PHE A 101 -17.79 1.72 -7.86
C PHE A 101 -18.77 0.93 -8.72
N ASP A 102 -19.49 -0.02 -8.12
CA ASP A 102 -20.46 -0.88 -8.83
C ASP A 102 -21.55 -0.09 -9.58
N GLU A 103 -21.93 1.08 -9.05
CA GLU A 103 -22.86 2.02 -9.66
C GLU A 103 -22.24 2.84 -10.82
N GLN A 104 -21.08 2.43 -11.33
CA GLN A 104 -20.30 3.08 -12.39
C GLN A 104 -19.85 4.51 -12.09
N ARG A 105 -19.97 4.95 -10.84
CA ARG A 105 -19.36 6.18 -10.36
C ARG A 105 -17.84 6.00 -10.32
N GLU A 106 -17.12 7.04 -10.72
CA GLU A 106 -15.67 7.09 -10.62
C GLU A 106 -15.21 8.15 -9.61
N LEU A 107 -14.17 7.81 -8.87
CA LEU A 107 -13.45 8.72 -7.99
C LEU A 107 -11.96 8.66 -8.31
N LYS A 108 -11.34 9.83 -8.46
CA LYS A 108 -9.89 9.98 -8.53
C LYS A 108 -9.43 10.81 -7.34
N MET A 109 -8.53 10.25 -6.54
CA MET A 109 -7.99 10.93 -5.36
C MET A 109 -6.46 10.89 -5.36
N LYS A 110 -5.85 11.92 -4.77
CA LYS A 110 -4.43 11.92 -4.40
C LYS A 110 -4.29 11.29 -3.02
N PHE A 111 -3.19 10.59 -2.77
CA PHE A 111 -2.89 10.03 -1.46
C PHE A 111 -1.44 10.27 -1.06
N TYR A 112 -1.24 10.33 0.25
CA TYR A 112 0.04 10.24 0.92
C TYR A 112 -0.08 9.07 1.90
N GLN A 113 0.82 8.09 1.80
CA GLN A 113 0.84 6.94 2.71
C GLN A 113 2.22 6.78 3.32
N VAL A 114 2.27 6.75 4.65
CA VAL A 114 3.50 6.53 5.42
C VAL A 114 3.61 5.04 5.76
N TYR A 115 4.81 4.49 5.60
CA TYR A 115 5.16 3.13 5.92
C TYR A 115 6.29 3.13 6.93
N LEU A 116 6.00 2.55 8.09
CA LEU A 116 6.98 2.28 9.13
C LEU A 116 7.38 0.82 9.01
N ASP A 117 8.65 0.58 8.77
CA ASP A 117 9.26 -0.72 8.54
C ASP A 117 8.71 -1.59 7.37
N PRO A 118 8.73 -1.07 6.12
CA PRO A 118 8.37 -1.85 4.94
C PRO A 118 9.38 -2.97 4.60
N SER A 119 10.45 -3.13 5.40
CA SER A 119 11.48 -4.14 5.17
C SER A 119 11.13 -5.49 5.79
N VAL A 120 10.21 -5.54 6.76
CA VAL A 120 9.76 -6.77 7.41
C VAL A 120 8.75 -7.46 6.49
N GLN A 121 9.25 -8.12 5.45
CA GLN A 121 8.47 -9.17 4.80
C GLN A 121 8.40 -10.36 5.74
N SER A 122 7.23 -10.53 6.39
CA SER A 122 6.79 -11.73 7.13
C SER A 122 7.93 -12.64 7.60
N GLY A 123 8.59 -12.25 8.69
CA GLY A 123 9.25 -13.22 9.54
C GLY A 123 8.18 -14.08 10.21
N LYS A 124 7.72 -15.13 9.53
CA LYS A 124 7.08 -16.27 10.21
C LYS A 124 8.14 -16.87 11.13
N LYS A 125 8.19 -16.42 12.37
CA LYS A 125 8.66 -17.24 13.47
C LYS A 125 7.52 -18.13 13.92
#